data_AF-A0AA43FJA6-F1
#
_entry.id   AF-A0AA43FJA6-F1
#
_cell.length_a   1.000
_cell.length_b   1.000
_cell.length_c   1.000
_cell.angle_alpha   90.00
_cell.angle_beta   90.00
_cell.angle_gamma   90.00
#
_symmetry.space_group_name_H-M   'P 1'
#
loop_
_entity.id
_entity.type
_entity.pdbx_description
1 polymer ?
#
loop_
_entity_poly.entity_id
_entity_poly.type
_entity_poly.pdbx_seq_one_letter_code
_entity_poly.pdbx_strand_id
1 'polypeptide(L)'
;MRTHNKPSIWMAFTLLAALLVTIPAHAQDGLSVGQLFIKAYDKKDEKQMNELIKTHAAEVPGEVKEMVEYAASPEAPPDARNFIFNIAGMMSKIYADQTGDDRLLNAVRDTYMNVMKAQSGPSLDPEKVEKIKKEISTMGKDQWRVTIFELGEDGSLVVEIDVRESNSAELTPKIDFKKSKEVGELVKARFPDVKSGKISWSSMGVGLRTLFLE
;
A
#
# COMPACT_ATOMS: atom_id res chain seq x y z
N MET A 1 -11.75 33.15 35.39
CA MET A 1 -10.88 32.02 35.75
C MET A 1 -11.57 30.71 35.42
N ARG A 2 -11.22 30.09 34.29
CA ARG A 2 -11.32 28.64 34.04
C ARG A 2 -10.62 28.37 32.71
N THR A 3 -9.41 27.87 32.82
CA THR A 3 -8.55 27.41 31.73
C THR A 3 -9.13 26.12 31.17
N HIS A 4 -9.49 26.12 29.90
CA HIS A 4 -9.81 24.89 29.18
C HIS A 4 -8.52 24.13 28.89
N ASN A 5 -8.36 23.03 29.61
CA ASN A 5 -7.27 22.09 29.49
C ASN A 5 -7.37 21.38 28.13
N LYS A 6 -6.39 21.60 27.26
CA LYS A 6 -6.23 20.84 26.00
C LYS A 6 -5.86 19.39 26.37
N PRO A 7 -6.50 18.36 25.79
CA PRO A 7 -6.01 17.01 25.96
C PRO A 7 -4.60 16.90 25.36
N SER A 8 -3.68 16.55 26.22
CA SER A 8 -2.25 16.38 26.01
C SER A 8 -1.94 15.31 24.95
N ILE A 9 -1.08 15.70 24.00
CA ILE A 9 -0.48 14.95 22.88
C ILE A 9 0.47 13.81 23.37
N TRP A 10 0.27 13.28 24.57
CA TRP A 10 1.23 12.42 25.28
C TRP A 10 0.79 10.94 25.40
N MET A 11 -0.09 10.45 24.53
CA MET A 11 -0.55 9.04 24.55
C MET A 11 -0.59 8.36 23.19
N ALA A 12 0.21 8.82 22.22
CA ALA A 12 0.40 8.12 20.94
C ALA A 12 1.81 7.52 20.77
N PHE A 13 2.64 7.53 21.81
CA PHE A 13 4.04 7.05 21.74
C PHE A 13 4.28 5.70 22.44
N THR A 14 3.24 5.05 22.96
CA THR A 14 3.36 3.86 23.83
C THR A 14 2.85 2.57 23.22
N LEU A 15 2.87 2.44 21.88
CA LEU A 15 2.51 1.17 21.21
C LEU A 15 3.42 0.76 20.04
N LEU A 16 4.58 1.39 19.88
CA LEU A 16 5.62 0.97 18.93
C LEU A 16 6.83 0.31 19.61
N ALA A 17 6.63 -0.25 20.80
CA ALA A 17 7.67 -0.93 21.59
C ALA A 17 7.51 -2.47 21.62
N ALA A 18 6.54 -3.04 20.90
CA ALA A 18 6.24 -4.47 20.94
C ALA A 18 6.99 -5.33 19.90
N LEU A 19 7.92 -4.74 19.13
CA LEU A 19 8.86 -5.47 18.26
C LEU A 19 10.29 -5.49 18.79
N LEU A 20 10.52 -5.03 20.02
CA LEU A 20 11.76 -5.27 20.75
C LEU A 20 11.65 -6.63 21.43
N VAL A 21 12.03 -7.68 20.69
CA VAL A 21 12.45 -8.94 21.29
C VAL A 21 13.52 -8.60 22.33
N THR A 22 13.22 -8.91 23.59
CA THR A 22 14.18 -8.88 24.70
C THR A 22 15.31 -9.84 24.39
N ILE A 23 16.44 -9.31 23.89
CA ILE A 23 17.67 -10.09 23.72
C ILE A 23 18.63 -9.70 24.87
N PRO A 24 19.13 -10.68 25.64
CA PRO A 24 20.09 -10.42 26.72
C PRO A 24 21.37 -9.75 26.19
N ALA A 25 22.05 -9.02 27.08
CA ALA A 25 23.13 -8.08 26.82
C ALA A 25 24.46 -8.67 26.27
N HIS A 26 24.44 -9.77 25.52
CA HIS A 26 25.63 -10.47 25.00
C HIS A 26 25.48 -10.94 23.53
N ALA A 27 25.01 -10.08 22.62
CA ALA A 27 24.91 -10.42 21.20
C ALA A 27 25.26 -9.23 20.29
N GLN A 28 26.55 -8.97 20.09
CA GLN A 28 27.02 -8.06 19.04
C GLN A 28 27.41 -8.79 17.73
N ASP A 29 27.50 -10.13 17.71
CA ASP A 29 28.02 -10.92 16.58
C ASP A 29 26.93 -11.54 15.66
N GLY A 30 25.80 -10.88 15.43
CA GLY A 30 24.75 -11.47 14.57
C GLY A 30 23.69 -10.53 14.01
N LEU A 31 23.94 -9.21 14.06
CA LEU A 31 23.02 -8.22 13.51
C LEU A 31 23.50 -7.79 12.14
N SER A 32 22.56 -7.69 11.19
CA SER A 32 22.85 -7.19 9.84
C SER A 32 23.29 -5.72 9.88
N VAL A 33 24.00 -5.25 8.85
CA VAL A 33 24.45 -3.85 8.79
C VAL A 33 23.26 -2.91 8.81
N GLY A 34 22.16 -3.27 8.14
CA GLY A 34 20.90 -2.54 8.18
C GLY A 34 20.31 -2.44 9.60
N GLN A 35 20.31 -3.54 10.36
CA GLN A 35 19.82 -3.54 11.75
C GLN A 35 20.68 -2.69 12.68
N LEU A 36 22.01 -2.73 12.52
CA LEU A 36 22.93 -1.88 13.26
C LEU A 36 22.73 -0.41 12.88
N PHE A 37 22.51 -0.12 11.60
CA PHE A 37 22.25 1.22 11.11
C PHE A 37 20.95 1.78 11.68
N ILE A 38 19.87 1.01 11.72
CA ILE A 38 18.60 1.42 12.33
C ILE A 38 18.79 1.75 13.82
N LYS A 39 19.53 0.92 14.55
CA LYS A 39 19.84 1.20 15.97
C LYS A 39 20.63 2.50 16.15
N ALA A 40 21.57 2.81 15.26
CA ALA A 40 22.32 4.07 15.27
C ALA A 40 21.42 5.25 14.90
N TYR A 41 20.54 5.09 13.91
CA TYR A 41 19.54 6.07 13.49
C TYR A 41 18.57 6.43 14.63
N ASP A 42 18.04 5.43 15.33
CA ASP A 42 17.13 5.63 16.47
C ASP A 42 17.80 6.40 17.60
N LYS A 43 19.11 6.21 17.79
CA LYS A 43 19.94 6.95 18.74
C LYS A 43 20.40 8.32 18.22
N LYS A 44 20.12 8.63 16.95
CA LYS A 44 20.63 9.82 16.24
C LYS A 44 22.15 9.91 16.24
N ASP A 45 22.83 8.76 16.21
CA ASP A 45 24.30 8.68 16.22
C ASP A 45 24.83 8.69 14.79
N GLU A 46 24.97 9.91 14.24
CA GLU A 46 25.47 10.12 12.88
C GLU A 46 26.89 9.59 12.68
N LYS A 47 27.73 9.66 13.71
CA LYS A 47 29.10 9.16 13.63
C LYS A 47 29.08 7.64 13.46
N GLN A 48 28.29 6.94 14.27
CA GLN A 48 28.14 5.49 14.17
C GLN A 48 27.52 5.07 12.83
N MET A 49 26.51 5.78 12.32
CA MET A 49 25.95 5.51 11.00
C MET A 49 27.00 5.61 9.89
N ASN A 50 27.82 6.65 9.90
CA ASN A 50 28.91 6.83 8.93
C ASN A 50 29.97 5.73 9.04
N GLU A 51 30.36 5.38 10.26
CA GLU A 51 31.37 4.35 10.53
C GLU A 51 30.91 2.96 10.10
N LEU A 52 29.62 2.63 10.30
CA LEU A 52 29.02 1.37 9.83
C LEU A 52 29.10 1.24 8.32
N ILE A 53 28.67 2.26 7.57
CA ILE A 53 28.69 2.25 6.11
C ILE A 53 30.13 2.17 5.58
N LYS A 54 31.08 2.86 6.24
CA LYS A 54 32.49 2.84 5.85
C LYS A 54 33.12 1.47 6.04
N THR A 55 32.81 0.82 7.16
CA THR A 55 33.40 -0.47 7.53
C THR A 55 32.79 -1.60 6.71
N HIS A 56 31.51 -1.50 6.37
CA HIS A 56 30.75 -2.57 5.71
C HIS A 56 30.29 -2.21 4.29
N ALA A 57 31.04 -1.36 3.58
CA ALA A 57 30.62 -0.83 2.26
C ALA A 57 30.21 -1.92 1.25
N ALA A 58 30.83 -3.11 1.30
CA ALA A 58 30.50 -4.22 0.41
C ALA A 58 29.11 -4.82 0.65
N GLU A 59 28.58 -4.74 1.87
CA GLU A 59 27.31 -5.34 2.29
C GLU A 59 26.12 -4.39 2.06
N VAL A 60 26.39 -3.08 2.04
CA VAL A 60 25.38 -2.01 1.94
C VAL A 60 24.46 -2.15 0.72
N PRO A 61 24.94 -2.43 -0.50
CA PRO A 61 24.06 -2.61 -1.65
C PRO A 61 23.02 -3.73 -1.46
N GLY A 62 23.41 -4.84 -0.80
CA GLY A 62 22.51 -5.95 -0.51
C GLY A 62 21.43 -5.58 0.49
N GLU A 63 21.82 -4.98 1.61
CA GLU A 63 20.90 -4.52 2.67
C GLU A 63 19.90 -3.49 2.15
N VAL A 64 20.37 -2.49 1.39
CA VAL A 64 19.50 -1.46 0.82
C VAL A 64 18.53 -2.07 -0.18
N LYS A 65 18.96 -3.04 -0.98
CA LYS A 65 18.09 -3.74 -1.92
C LYS A 65 16.97 -4.48 -1.18
N GLU A 66 17.28 -5.26 -0.15
CA GLU A 66 16.27 -5.99 0.64
C GLU A 66 15.27 -5.04 1.31
N MET A 67 15.74 -3.92 1.87
CA MET A 67 14.88 -2.90 2.45
C MET A 67 13.91 -2.30 1.42
N VAL A 68 14.41 -1.96 0.23
CA VAL A 68 13.60 -1.40 -0.85
C VAL A 68 12.59 -2.41 -1.38
N GLU A 69 12.99 -3.67 -1.57
CA GLU A 69 12.09 -4.75 -2.00
C GLU A 69 10.94 -4.96 -1.00
N TYR A 70 11.25 -4.99 0.30
CA TYR A 70 10.21 -5.07 1.33
C TYR A 70 9.31 -3.83 1.33
N ALA A 71 9.88 -2.62 1.29
CA ALA A 71 9.10 -1.38 1.31
C ALA A 71 8.21 -1.21 0.08
N ALA A 72 8.64 -1.71 -1.08
CA ALA A 72 7.84 -1.72 -2.31
C ALA A 72 6.75 -2.80 -2.32
N SER A 73 6.83 -3.80 -1.43
CA SER A 73 5.85 -4.88 -1.38
C SER A 73 4.45 -4.40 -0.96
N PRO A 74 3.38 -5.10 -1.37
CA PRO A 74 2.03 -4.82 -0.89
C PRO A 74 1.85 -5.16 0.61
N GLU A 75 2.73 -5.96 1.19
CA GLU A 75 2.65 -6.41 2.58
C GLU A 75 3.17 -5.36 3.57
N ALA A 76 4.01 -4.42 3.11
CA ALA A 76 4.56 -3.37 3.97
C ALA A 76 3.49 -2.32 4.34
N PRO A 77 3.19 -2.16 5.65
CA PRO A 77 2.29 -1.11 6.13
C PRO A 77 2.77 0.29 5.70
N PRO A 78 1.88 1.27 5.47
CA PRO A 78 2.25 2.61 5.00
C PRO A 78 3.31 3.31 5.86
N ASP A 79 3.17 3.23 7.19
CA ASP A 79 4.11 3.87 8.12
C ASP A 79 5.48 3.18 8.10
N ALA A 80 5.50 1.84 8.05
CA ALA A 80 6.72 1.04 7.97
C ALA A 80 7.45 1.26 6.63
N ARG A 81 6.71 1.35 5.53
CA ARG A 81 7.22 1.64 4.19
C ARG A 81 7.98 2.95 4.14
N ASN A 82 7.35 4.03 4.60
CA ASN A 82 7.97 5.36 4.61
C ASN A 82 9.24 5.38 5.47
N PHE A 83 9.18 4.74 6.64
CA PHE A 83 10.34 4.59 7.51
C PHE A 83 11.49 3.84 6.81
N ILE A 84 11.21 2.70 6.18
CA ILE A 84 12.23 1.88 5.54
C ILE A 84 12.82 2.57 4.31
N PHE A 85 12.01 3.25 3.49
CA PHE A 85 12.52 4.07 2.40
C PHE A 85 13.43 5.20 2.90
N ASN A 86 13.11 5.80 4.04
CA ASN A 86 13.97 6.81 4.65
C ASN A 86 15.32 6.22 5.12
N ILE A 87 15.30 5.05 5.76
CA ILE A 87 16.54 4.35 6.17
C ILE A 87 17.38 3.96 4.95
N ALA A 88 16.78 3.31 3.95
CA ALA A 88 17.45 2.91 2.71
C ALA A 88 18.02 4.13 1.97
N GLY A 89 17.28 5.24 1.94
CA GLY A 89 17.73 6.50 1.35
C GLY A 89 18.93 7.11 2.09
N MET A 90 18.94 7.03 3.41
CA MET A 90 20.06 7.54 4.22
C MET A 90 21.30 6.66 4.08
N MET A 91 21.15 5.33 4.14
CA MET A 91 22.25 4.39 3.95
C MET A 91 22.89 4.55 2.57
N SER A 92 22.08 4.62 1.52
CA SER A 92 22.55 4.80 0.14
C SER A 92 23.19 6.18 -0.09
N LYS A 93 22.71 7.23 0.58
CA LYS A 93 23.35 8.55 0.55
C LYS A 93 24.74 8.52 1.19
N ILE A 94 24.87 8.00 2.41
CA ILE A 94 26.17 7.90 3.09
C ILE A 94 27.13 7.03 2.27
N TYR A 95 26.63 5.94 1.67
CA TYR A 95 27.41 5.10 0.77
C TYR A 95 27.93 5.88 -0.45
N ALA A 96 27.05 6.66 -1.10
CA ALA A 96 27.43 7.50 -2.23
C ALA A 96 28.47 8.56 -1.83
N ASP A 97 28.30 9.20 -0.66
CA ASP A 97 29.24 10.20 -0.14
C ASP A 97 30.63 9.59 0.13
N GLN A 98 30.71 8.32 0.50
CA GLN A 98 31.96 7.62 0.82
C GLN A 98 32.65 6.97 -0.39
N THR A 99 31.88 6.50 -1.37
CA THR A 99 32.39 5.73 -2.53
C THR A 99 32.40 6.54 -3.83
N GLY A 100 31.61 7.62 -3.90
CA GLY A 100 31.32 8.35 -5.13
C GLY A 100 30.31 7.66 -6.05
N ASP A 101 29.74 6.51 -5.66
CA ASP A 101 28.75 5.76 -6.45
C ASP A 101 27.32 6.11 -6.02
N ASP A 102 26.64 6.92 -6.83
CA ASP A 102 25.28 7.39 -6.58
C ASP A 102 24.19 6.45 -7.12
N ARG A 103 24.55 5.37 -7.82
CA ARG A 103 23.58 4.46 -8.46
C ARG A 103 22.60 3.85 -7.48
N LEU A 104 23.09 3.49 -6.29
CA LEU A 104 22.26 2.93 -5.23
C LEU A 104 21.24 3.96 -4.71
N LEU A 105 21.68 5.21 -4.51
CA LEU A 105 20.80 6.30 -4.07
C LEU A 105 19.73 6.61 -5.13
N ASN A 106 20.13 6.66 -6.41
CA ASN A 106 19.21 6.89 -7.52
C ASN A 106 18.16 5.77 -7.60
N ALA A 107 18.57 4.50 -7.47
CA ALA A 107 17.64 3.36 -7.47
C ALA A 107 16.61 3.42 -6.32
N VAL A 108 17.03 3.79 -5.10
CA VAL A 108 16.11 3.98 -3.96
C VAL A 108 15.10 5.09 -4.27
N ARG A 109 15.56 6.23 -4.79
CA ARG A 109 14.71 7.39 -5.12
C ARG A 109 13.69 7.05 -6.20
N ASP A 110 14.12 6.41 -7.28
CA ASP A 110 13.24 6.02 -8.39
C ASP A 110 12.18 5.03 -7.90
N THR A 111 12.57 4.05 -7.09
CA THR A 111 11.63 3.08 -6.52
C THR A 111 10.63 3.74 -5.59
N TYR A 112 11.08 4.63 -4.70
CA TYR A 112 10.19 5.41 -3.85
C TYR A 112 9.18 6.21 -4.67
N MET A 113 9.64 6.93 -5.70
CA MET A 113 8.77 7.71 -6.58
C MET A 113 7.75 6.84 -7.31
N ASN A 114 8.15 5.66 -7.78
CA ASN A 114 7.24 4.72 -8.44
C ASN A 114 6.19 4.18 -7.48
N VAL A 115 6.59 3.80 -6.26
CA VAL A 115 5.66 3.31 -5.22
C VAL A 115 4.70 4.42 -4.78
N MET A 116 5.21 5.63 -4.56
CA MET A 116 4.38 6.77 -4.20
C MET A 116 3.44 7.16 -5.34
N LYS A 117 3.88 7.10 -6.60
CA LYS A 117 3.02 7.35 -7.76
C LYS A 117 1.91 6.32 -7.89
N ALA A 118 2.21 5.04 -7.65
CA ALA A 118 1.21 3.98 -7.60
C ALA A 118 0.21 4.18 -6.46
N GLN A 119 0.63 4.81 -5.35
CA GLN A 119 -0.24 5.15 -4.22
C GLN A 119 -0.97 6.49 -4.36
N SER A 120 -0.41 7.43 -5.12
CA SER A 120 -0.94 8.77 -5.37
C SER A 120 -1.79 8.85 -6.64
N GLY A 121 -2.12 7.70 -7.24
CA GLY A 121 -3.27 7.63 -8.12
C GLY A 121 -4.50 8.18 -7.37
N PRO A 122 -5.50 8.73 -8.08
CA PRO A 122 -6.72 9.12 -7.39
C PRO A 122 -7.24 7.89 -6.64
N SER A 123 -7.35 8.01 -5.31
CA SER A 123 -7.73 6.89 -4.45
C SER A 123 -9.17 7.06 -4.03
N LEU A 124 -9.90 5.96 -4.07
CA LEU A 124 -11.29 5.95 -3.66
C LEU A 124 -11.33 5.84 -2.14
N ASP A 125 -12.22 6.61 -1.51
CA ASP A 125 -12.49 6.53 -0.08
C ASP A 125 -12.86 5.08 0.32
N PRO A 126 -12.04 4.39 1.14
CA PRO A 126 -12.23 2.99 1.47
C PRO A 126 -13.59 2.69 2.12
N GLU A 127 -14.10 3.60 2.95
CA GLU A 127 -15.40 3.40 3.61
C GLU A 127 -16.55 3.45 2.61
N LYS A 128 -16.47 4.38 1.63
CA LYS A 128 -17.46 4.47 0.54
C LYS A 128 -17.40 3.24 -0.35
N VAL A 129 -16.20 2.77 -0.70
CA VAL A 129 -15.99 1.56 -1.49
C VAL A 129 -16.61 0.35 -0.80
N GLU A 130 -16.30 0.11 0.48
CA GLU A 130 -16.85 -1.05 1.21
C GLU A 130 -18.37 -1.01 1.35
N LYS A 131 -18.94 0.18 1.55
CA LYS A 131 -20.39 0.35 1.55
C LYS A 131 -21.01 -0.04 0.21
N ILE A 132 -20.43 0.42 -0.89
CA ILE A 132 -20.93 0.13 -2.24
C ILE A 132 -20.77 -1.34 -2.60
N LYS A 133 -19.67 -1.98 -2.24
CA LYS A 133 -19.49 -3.43 -2.44
C LYS A 133 -20.62 -4.23 -1.78
N LYS A 134 -21.02 -3.86 -0.55
CA LYS A 134 -22.14 -4.49 0.16
C LYS A 134 -23.48 -4.24 -0.53
N GLU A 135 -23.74 -3.01 -0.97
CA GLU A 135 -24.95 -2.67 -1.71
C GLU A 135 -25.03 -3.46 -3.05
N ILE A 136 -23.93 -3.53 -3.80
CA ILE A 136 -23.84 -4.32 -5.05
C ILE A 136 -24.06 -5.82 -4.80
N SER A 137 -23.43 -6.38 -3.76
CA SER A 137 -23.66 -7.78 -3.34
C SER A 137 -25.15 -8.04 -3.08
N THR A 138 -25.79 -7.13 -2.33
CA THR A 138 -27.21 -7.23 -1.98
C THR A 138 -28.11 -7.17 -3.22
N MET A 139 -27.81 -6.31 -4.19
CA MET A 139 -28.52 -6.24 -5.49
C MET A 139 -28.39 -7.54 -6.29
N GLY A 140 -27.23 -8.19 -6.17
CA GLY A 140 -26.94 -9.52 -6.69
C GLY A 140 -27.49 -10.68 -5.86
N LYS A 141 -28.27 -10.41 -4.81
CA LYS A 141 -28.75 -11.43 -3.85
C LYS A 141 -27.60 -12.30 -3.29
N ASP A 142 -26.47 -11.66 -3.01
CA ASP A 142 -25.22 -12.26 -2.52
C ASP A 142 -24.56 -13.28 -3.46
N GLN A 143 -25.02 -13.35 -4.72
CA GLN A 143 -24.36 -14.09 -5.79
C GLN A 143 -23.29 -13.27 -6.49
N TRP A 144 -23.27 -11.95 -6.28
CA TRP A 144 -22.30 -11.03 -6.88
C TRP A 144 -21.21 -10.70 -5.88
N ARG A 145 -19.96 -10.86 -6.29
CA ARG A 145 -18.78 -10.47 -5.52
C ARG A 145 -18.00 -9.43 -6.30
N VAL A 146 -17.85 -8.24 -5.74
CA VAL A 146 -16.92 -7.26 -6.29
C VAL A 146 -15.50 -7.72 -6.03
N THR A 147 -14.73 -7.99 -7.10
CA THR A 147 -13.33 -8.44 -7.04
C THR A 147 -12.36 -7.28 -7.24
N ILE A 148 -12.73 -6.30 -8.07
CA ILE A 148 -11.94 -5.09 -8.32
C ILE A 148 -12.84 -3.87 -8.11
N PHE A 149 -12.33 -2.86 -7.42
CA PHE A 149 -12.98 -1.55 -7.26
C PHE A 149 -11.89 -0.49 -7.05
N GLU A 150 -11.35 0.04 -8.14
CA GLU A 150 -10.20 0.94 -8.11
C GLU A 150 -10.23 1.94 -9.26
N LEU A 151 -9.39 2.97 -9.19
CA LEU A 151 -9.18 3.88 -10.30
C LEU A 151 -7.97 3.39 -11.11
N GLY A 152 -8.15 3.24 -12.42
CA GLY A 152 -7.08 2.93 -13.37
C GLY A 152 -6.07 4.07 -13.48
N GLU A 153 -4.96 3.82 -14.19
CA GLU A 153 -3.87 4.78 -14.34
C GLU A 153 -4.29 6.10 -15.00
N ASP A 154 -5.35 6.07 -15.82
CA ASP A 154 -5.95 7.23 -16.48
C ASP A 154 -7.00 7.95 -15.61
N GLY A 155 -7.21 7.48 -14.37
CA GLY A 155 -8.24 7.97 -13.46
C GLY A 155 -9.65 7.47 -13.77
N SER A 156 -9.81 6.52 -14.70
CA SER A 156 -11.10 5.88 -14.97
C SER A 156 -11.43 4.84 -13.91
N LEU A 157 -12.70 4.74 -13.49
CA LEU A 157 -13.10 3.76 -12.48
C LEU A 157 -13.23 2.37 -13.10
N VAL A 158 -12.57 1.38 -12.50
CA VAL A 158 -12.66 -0.03 -12.87
C VAL A 158 -13.35 -0.80 -11.75
N VAL A 159 -14.50 -1.39 -12.08
CA VAL A 159 -15.23 -2.29 -11.18
C VAL A 159 -15.40 -3.65 -11.86
N GLU A 160 -14.97 -4.70 -11.18
CA GLU A 160 -15.21 -6.08 -11.63
C GLU A 160 -16.06 -6.84 -10.62
N ILE A 161 -17.04 -7.55 -11.15
CA ILE A 161 -18.04 -8.29 -10.39
C ILE A 161 -18.03 -9.73 -10.87
N ASP A 162 -17.62 -10.64 -10.00
CA ASP A 162 -17.75 -12.08 -10.19
C ASP A 162 -19.17 -12.52 -9.80
N VAL A 163 -19.78 -13.36 -10.64
CA VAL A 163 -21.16 -13.83 -10.51
C VAL A 163 -21.12 -15.33 -10.29
N ARG A 164 -21.52 -15.75 -9.10
CA ARG A 164 -21.62 -17.15 -8.72
C ARG A 164 -22.82 -17.80 -9.40
N GLU A 165 -22.62 -19.00 -9.93
CA GLU A 165 -23.70 -19.83 -10.44
C GLU A 165 -24.62 -20.25 -9.30
N SER A 166 -25.94 -20.17 -9.51
CA SER A 166 -26.89 -20.88 -8.64
C SER A 166 -26.89 -22.36 -8.99
N ASN A 167 -27.20 -23.22 -8.02
CA ASN A 167 -27.36 -24.68 -8.18
C ASN A 167 -28.52 -25.12 -9.12
N SER A 168 -28.98 -24.24 -10.00
CA SER A 168 -30.05 -24.46 -10.97
C SER A 168 -29.47 -24.73 -12.36
N ALA A 169 -30.11 -25.60 -13.13
CA ALA A 169 -29.65 -26.15 -14.42
C ALA A 169 -29.37 -25.16 -15.58
N GLU A 170 -29.29 -23.85 -15.33
CA GLU A 170 -28.78 -22.85 -16.28
C GLU A 170 -27.27 -22.69 -16.10
N LEU A 171 -26.49 -23.12 -17.09
CA LEU A 171 -25.02 -23.16 -17.09
C LEU A 171 -24.34 -21.78 -17.14
N THR A 172 -25.08 -20.67 -17.24
CA THR A 172 -24.46 -19.33 -17.27
C THR A 172 -25.42 -18.27 -16.74
N PRO A 173 -25.09 -17.57 -15.64
CA PRO A 173 -25.95 -16.52 -15.08
C PRO A 173 -26.05 -15.33 -16.04
N LYS A 174 -27.25 -14.73 -16.13
CA LYS A 174 -27.50 -13.55 -16.97
C LYS A 174 -27.65 -12.29 -16.13
N ILE A 175 -27.02 -11.20 -16.58
CA ILE A 175 -27.11 -9.89 -15.94
C ILE A 175 -28.10 -9.00 -16.70
N ASP A 176 -29.24 -8.77 -16.07
CA ASP A 176 -30.31 -7.93 -16.59
C ASP A 176 -29.86 -6.48 -16.84
N PHE A 177 -30.39 -5.87 -17.90
CA PHE A 177 -30.03 -4.51 -18.30
C PHE A 177 -30.37 -3.48 -17.24
N LYS A 178 -31.57 -3.58 -16.67
CA LYS A 178 -32.03 -2.65 -15.63
C LYS A 178 -31.12 -2.73 -14.41
N LYS A 179 -30.82 -3.94 -13.93
CA LYS A 179 -29.92 -4.12 -12.78
C LYS A 179 -28.52 -3.58 -13.02
N SER A 180 -27.94 -3.82 -14.19
CA SER A 180 -26.61 -3.28 -14.51
C SER A 180 -26.60 -1.75 -14.49
N LYS A 181 -27.68 -1.12 -14.98
CA LYS A 181 -27.82 0.34 -15.00
C LYS A 181 -28.00 0.90 -13.59
N GLU A 182 -28.79 0.25 -12.75
CA GLU A 182 -28.95 0.61 -11.33
C GLU A 182 -27.60 0.58 -10.59
N VAL A 183 -26.74 -0.42 -10.86
CA VAL A 183 -25.37 -0.45 -10.30
C VAL A 183 -24.53 0.73 -10.82
N GLY A 184 -24.62 1.04 -12.12
CA GLY A 184 -23.94 2.20 -12.69
C GLY A 184 -24.38 3.53 -12.06
N GLU A 185 -25.68 3.72 -11.85
CA GLU A 185 -26.25 4.90 -11.20
C GLU A 185 -25.81 4.99 -9.73
N LEU A 186 -25.81 3.88 -8.99
CA LEU A 186 -25.31 3.80 -7.62
C LEU A 186 -23.84 4.24 -7.53
N VAL A 187 -22.99 3.71 -8.41
CA VAL A 187 -21.56 4.02 -8.44
C VAL A 187 -21.33 5.50 -8.76
N LYS A 188 -22.00 6.05 -9.79
CA LYS A 188 -21.91 7.47 -10.15
C LYS A 188 -22.38 8.40 -9.04
N ALA A 189 -23.47 8.05 -8.36
CA ALA A 189 -24.01 8.86 -7.26
C ALA A 189 -23.03 8.98 -6.07
N ARG A 190 -22.16 7.99 -5.88
CA ARG A 190 -21.19 7.94 -4.77
C ARG A 190 -19.82 8.48 -5.14
N PHE A 191 -19.48 8.45 -6.42
CA PHE A 191 -18.22 8.96 -6.97
C PHE A 191 -18.50 9.95 -8.11
N PRO A 192 -19.09 11.12 -7.83
CA PRO A 192 -19.46 12.10 -8.86
C PRO A 192 -18.25 12.72 -9.56
N ASP A 193 -17.06 12.66 -8.95
CA ASP A 193 -15.82 13.20 -9.50
C ASP A 193 -15.17 12.27 -10.56
N VAL A 194 -15.66 11.03 -10.66
CA VAL A 194 -15.20 10.05 -11.66
C VAL A 194 -15.88 10.38 -12.99
N LYS A 195 -15.07 10.79 -13.98
CA LYS A 195 -15.55 11.21 -15.31
C LYS A 195 -15.77 10.06 -16.27
N SER A 196 -15.14 8.91 -16.04
CA SER A 196 -15.24 7.76 -16.92
C SER A 196 -14.97 6.46 -16.16
N GLY A 197 -15.45 5.34 -16.69
CA GLY A 197 -15.15 4.05 -16.09
C GLY A 197 -15.85 2.88 -16.77
N LYS A 198 -15.67 1.69 -16.21
CA LYS A 198 -16.37 0.48 -16.63
C LYS A 198 -16.73 -0.40 -15.43
N ILE A 199 -17.87 -1.05 -15.53
CA ILE A 199 -18.32 -2.09 -14.62
C ILE A 199 -18.48 -3.37 -15.44
N SER A 200 -17.72 -4.41 -15.10
CA SER A 200 -17.76 -5.69 -15.81
C SER A 200 -18.26 -6.79 -14.89
N TRP A 201 -19.17 -7.61 -15.41
CA TRP A 201 -19.64 -8.82 -14.77
C TRP A 201 -19.04 -10.02 -15.50
N SER A 202 -18.49 -10.94 -14.74
CA SER A 202 -17.98 -12.22 -15.25
C SER A 202 -18.46 -13.37 -14.37
N SER A 203 -18.48 -14.57 -14.92
CA SER A 203 -18.64 -15.81 -14.15
C SER A 203 -17.68 -16.81 -14.75
N MET A 204 -16.87 -17.47 -13.94
CA MET A 204 -16.00 -18.50 -14.52
C MET A 204 -14.77 -17.94 -15.26
N GLY A 205 -14.53 -16.62 -15.18
CA GLY A 205 -13.67 -15.90 -16.13
C GLY A 205 -14.32 -15.62 -17.49
N VAL A 206 -15.58 -16.01 -17.70
CA VAL A 206 -16.37 -15.69 -18.90
C VAL A 206 -17.06 -14.35 -18.71
N GLY A 207 -16.83 -13.41 -19.63
CA GLY A 207 -17.49 -12.11 -19.62
C GLY A 207 -19.00 -12.24 -19.87
N LEU A 208 -19.80 -11.77 -18.92
CA LEU A 208 -21.26 -11.76 -19.02
C LEU A 208 -21.77 -10.42 -19.55
N ARG A 209 -21.17 -9.33 -19.09
CA ARG A 209 -21.61 -7.97 -19.40
C ARG A 209 -20.56 -6.93 -19.06
N THR A 210 -20.53 -5.85 -19.83
CA THR A 210 -19.81 -4.62 -19.46
C THR A 210 -20.73 -3.42 -19.61
N LEU A 211 -20.68 -2.51 -18.64
CA LEU A 211 -21.31 -1.20 -18.67
C LEU A 211 -20.20 -0.15 -18.64
N PHE A 212 -20.23 0.80 -19.58
CA PHE A 212 -19.36 1.96 -19.55
C PHE A 212 -20.04 3.10 -18.77
N LEU A 213 -19.27 3.75 -17.92
CA LEU A 213 -19.68 4.93 -17.16
C LEU A 213 -19.18 6.16 -17.93
N GLU A 214 -20.11 6.92 -18.51
CA GLU A 214 -19.87 8.23 -19.14
C GLU A 214 -20.41 9.40 -18.32
#